data_AF-T1BCC1-F1
#
_entry.id   AF-T1BCC1-F1
#
_cell.length_a   1.000
_cell.length_b   1.000
_cell.length_c   1.000
_cell.angle_alpha   90.00
_cell.angle_beta   90.00
_cell.angle_gamma   90.00
#
_symmetry.space_group_name_H-M   'P 1'
#
loop_
_entity.id
_entity.type
_entity.pdbx_description
1 polymer ?
#
loop_
_entity_poly.entity_id
_entity_poly.type
_entity_poly.pdbx_seq_one_letter_code
_entity_poly.pdbx_strand_id
1 'polypeptide(L)'
;NVHIGISWLESVAFGHVDRIGERVLIIGVGNTAMDCCRTSLRLGARTVRVIARKPRGFFKASPWELEDAEEENVEILVNRSPKAFMIENGRLAGMRFECMEYELDAHGRIVAERVADEQFLPADDVILAIGQENAFPWIERDLGIAFDKWNVPV
;
A
#
# COMPACT_ATOMS: atom_id res chain seq x y z
N ASN A 1 9.46 -6.88 -9.31
CA ASN A 1 9.47 -7.33 -7.91
C ASN A 1 8.19 -6.87 -7.24
N VAL A 2 7.45 -7.77 -6.58
CA VAL A 2 6.24 -7.42 -5.84
C VAL A 2 6.38 -7.95 -4.43
N HIS A 3 6.17 -7.09 -3.44
CA HIS A 3 6.46 -7.39 -2.04
C HIS A 3 5.23 -7.17 -1.16
N ILE A 4 5.15 -7.91 -0.06
CA ILE A 4 4.22 -7.62 1.04
C ILE A 4 4.93 -6.71 2.03
N GLY A 5 4.32 -5.56 2.36
CA GLY A 5 4.96 -4.47 3.09
C GLY A 5 5.63 -4.90 4.39
N ILE A 6 4.92 -5.66 5.25
CA ILE A 6 5.49 -6.11 6.52
C ILE A 6 6.70 -7.04 6.33
N SER A 7 6.58 -8.05 5.46
CA SER A 7 7.63 -9.03 5.20
C SER A 7 8.85 -8.38 4.53
N TRP A 8 8.61 -7.35 3.74
CA TRP A 8 9.67 -6.56 3.13
C TRP A 8 10.42 -5.71 4.14
N LEU A 9 9.70 -4.97 4.99
CA LEU A 9 10.31 -4.20 6.08
C LEU A 9 11.11 -5.10 7.04
N GLU A 10 10.55 -6.27 7.38
CA GLU A 10 11.24 -7.29 8.16
C GLU A 10 12.55 -7.74 7.50
N SER A 11 12.51 -8.04 6.20
CA SER A 11 13.68 -8.45 5.43
C SER A 11 14.77 -7.38 5.38
N VAL A 12 14.39 -6.09 5.34
CA VAL A 12 15.33 -4.97 5.43
C VAL A 12 15.93 -4.88 6.83
N ALA A 13 15.10 -4.97 7.87
CA ALA A 13 15.54 -4.88 9.26
C ALA A 13 16.55 -5.98 9.63
N PHE A 14 16.37 -7.20 9.09
CA PHE A 14 17.31 -8.31 9.29
C PHE A 14 18.46 -8.36 8.27
N GLY A 15 18.59 -7.36 7.40
CA GLY A 15 19.69 -7.25 6.45
C GLY A 15 19.65 -8.27 5.30
N HIS A 16 18.50 -8.88 5.04
CA HIS A 16 18.30 -9.75 3.87
C HIS A 16 18.08 -8.95 2.59
N VAL A 17 17.64 -7.71 2.71
CA VAL A 17 17.45 -6.76 1.62
C VAL A 17 18.20 -5.47 1.93
N ASP A 18 19.10 -5.08 1.04
CA ASP A 18 19.96 -3.89 1.16
C ASP A 18 19.83 -2.91 -0.03
N ARG A 19 18.91 -3.19 -0.96
CA ARG A 19 18.64 -2.38 -2.15
C ARG A 19 17.20 -2.54 -2.62
N ILE A 20 16.72 -1.54 -3.36
CA ILE A 20 15.45 -1.55 -4.06
C ILE A 20 15.62 -0.96 -5.46
N GLY A 21 14.67 -1.17 -6.37
CA GLY A 21 14.65 -0.52 -7.67
C GLY A 21 14.49 1.00 -7.60
N GLU A 22 14.76 1.68 -8.71
CA GLU A 22 14.79 3.14 -8.74
C GLU A 22 13.39 3.76 -8.64
N ARG A 23 12.37 3.11 -9.22
CA ARG A 23 10.96 3.54 -9.21
C ARG A 23 10.13 2.59 -8.38
N VAL A 24 9.61 3.06 -7.25
CA VAL A 24 8.86 2.26 -6.28
C VAL A 24 7.43 2.78 -6.15
N LEU A 25 6.46 1.86 -6.22
CA LEU A 25 5.07 2.15 -5.89
C LEU A 25 4.69 1.48 -4.58
N ILE A 26 4.14 2.24 -3.64
CA ILE A 26 3.62 1.76 -2.37
C ILE A 26 2.10 1.79 -2.43
N ILE A 27 1.43 0.65 -2.25
CA ILE A 27 -0.02 0.55 -2.30
C ILE A 27 -0.57 0.60 -0.88
N GLY A 28 -1.18 1.72 -0.49
CA GLY A 28 -1.74 1.93 0.85
C GLY A 28 -1.37 3.29 1.46
N VAL A 29 -2.12 3.72 2.47
CA VAL A 29 -1.98 5.04 3.15
C VAL A 29 -2.13 4.92 4.67
N GLY A 30 -1.55 3.87 5.24
CA GLY A 30 -1.37 3.71 6.69
C GLY A 30 0.11 3.79 7.08
N ASN A 31 0.43 3.64 8.36
CA ASN A 31 1.79 3.81 8.85
C ASN A 31 2.78 2.84 8.20
N THR A 32 2.39 1.58 8.00
CA THR A 32 3.20 0.60 7.24
C THR A 32 3.57 1.10 5.85
N ALA A 33 2.68 1.83 5.17
CA ALA A 33 2.97 2.41 3.87
C ALA A 33 4.01 3.54 3.99
N MET A 34 3.90 4.40 5.00
CA MET A 34 4.86 5.48 5.25
C MET A 34 6.25 4.93 5.58
N ASP A 35 6.33 3.90 6.41
CA ASP A 35 7.57 3.18 6.72
C ASP A 35 8.20 2.59 5.46
N CYS A 36 7.40 1.96 4.60
CA CYS A 36 7.87 1.43 3.32
C CYS A 36 8.44 2.54 2.42
N CYS A 37 7.83 3.72 2.39
CA CYS A 37 8.32 4.83 1.58
C CYS A 37 9.70 5.30 2.02
N ARG A 38 9.81 5.64 3.30
CA ARG A 38 11.04 6.18 3.90
C ARG A 38 12.17 5.17 3.85
N THR A 39 11.86 3.89 4.05
CA THR A 39 12.82 2.79 3.92
C THR A 39 13.26 2.63 2.47
N SER A 40 12.35 2.72 1.49
CA SER A 40 12.70 2.66 0.06
C SER A 40 13.68 3.77 -0.34
N LEU A 41 13.45 5.00 0.13
CA LEU A 41 14.37 6.12 -0.09
C LEU A 41 15.77 5.85 0.47
N ARG A 42 15.85 5.32 1.70
CA ARG A 42 17.11 4.97 2.36
C ARG A 42 17.87 3.84 1.65
N LEU A 43 17.16 2.95 0.98
CA LEU A 43 17.72 1.87 0.16
C LEU A 43 18.08 2.30 -1.28
N GLY A 44 17.96 3.59 -1.60
CA GLY A 44 18.43 4.17 -2.86
C GLY A 44 17.35 4.34 -3.94
N ALA A 45 16.07 4.22 -3.61
CA ALA A 45 15.00 4.56 -4.56
C ALA A 45 15.11 6.03 -4.99
N ARG A 46 14.94 6.31 -6.28
CA ARG A 46 14.95 7.66 -6.85
C ARG A 46 13.57 8.30 -6.89
N THR A 47 12.54 7.49 -7.04
CA THR A 47 11.15 7.94 -7.10
C THR A 47 10.29 6.97 -6.31
N VAL A 48 9.66 7.47 -5.26
CA VAL A 48 8.73 6.71 -4.43
C VAL A 48 7.36 7.37 -4.53
N ARG A 49 6.36 6.59 -4.92
CA ARG A 49 4.97 7.06 -4.99
C ARG A 49 4.08 6.23 -4.08
N VAL A 50 3.30 6.92 -3.26
CA VAL A 50 2.22 6.32 -2.48
C VAL A 50 0.94 6.36 -3.30
N ILE A 51 0.31 5.22 -3.44
CA ILE A 51 -0.95 5.07 -4.15
C ILE A 51 -2.07 4.93 -3.13
N ALA A 52 -2.95 5.93 -3.12
CA ALA A 52 -4.17 5.92 -2.33
C ALA A 52 -5.37 5.60 -3.21
N ARG A 53 -6.16 4.61 -2.79
CA ARG A 53 -7.42 4.26 -3.48
C ARG A 53 -8.47 5.36 -3.39
N LYS A 54 -8.46 6.15 -2.31
CA LYS A 54 -9.50 7.14 -1.96
C LYS A 54 -8.89 8.54 -1.75
N PRO A 55 -9.73 9.59 -1.65
CA PRO A 55 -9.27 10.94 -1.34
C PRO A 55 -8.57 11.03 0.02
N ARG A 56 -7.78 12.10 0.23
CA ARG A 56 -6.99 12.33 1.46
C ARG A 56 -7.78 12.22 2.76
N GLY A 57 -9.06 12.63 2.77
CA GLY A 57 -9.92 12.55 3.95
C GLY A 57 -10.16 11.11 4.47
N PHE A 58 -9.79 10.08 3.71
CA PHE A 58 -9.90 8.67 4.10
C PHE A 58 -8.58 8.05 4.52
N PHE A 59 -7.51 8.83 4.59
CA PHE A 59 -6.19 8.32 4.98
C PHE A 59 -6.22 7.87 6.44
N LYS A 60 -5.52 6.77 6.72
CA LYS A 60 -5.43 6.21 8.08
C LYS A 60 -4.13 6.55 8.77
N ALA A 61 -3.10 6.91 8.00
CA ALA A 61 -1.83 7.37 8.52
C ALA A 61 -2.02 8.65 9.34
N SER A 62 -1.19 8.77 10.37
CA SER A 62 -1.15 9.97 11.18
C SER A 62 -0.73 11.19 10.37
N PRO A 63 -1.27 12.40 10.66
CA PRO A 63 -0.93 13.62 9.92
C PRO A 63 0.57 13.89 9.87
N TRP A 64 1.29 13.70 10.98
CA TRP A 64 2.73 13.93 11.06
C TRP A 64 3.53 12.93 10.19
N GLU A 65 3.09 11.67 10.05
CA GLU A 65 3.79 10.73 9.18
C GLU A 65 3.59 11.05 7.69
N LEU A 66 2.42 11.60 7.33
CA LEU A 66 2.17 12.07 5.98
C LEU A 66 3.02 13.30 5.67
N GLU A 67 3.10 14.24 6.61
CA GLU A 67 3.95 15.43 6.51
C GLU A 67 5.42 15.03 6.33
N ASP A 68 5.96 14.17 7.21
CA ASP A 68 7.32 13.65 7.11
C ASP A 68 7.60 12.97 5.76
N ALA A 69 6.65 12.18 5.25
CA ALA A 69 6.80 11.51 3.96
C ALA A 69 6.81 12.51 2.79
N GLU A 70 5.93 13.51 2.82
CA GLU A 70 5.87 14.57 1.80
C GLU A 70 7.14 15.44 1.83
N GLU A 71 7.69 15.76 3.01
CA GLU A 71 8.97 16.46 3.17
C GLU A 71 10.16 15.65 2.63
N GLU A 72 10.11 14.32 2.71
CA GLU A 72 11.07 13.41 2.09
C GLU A 72 10.83 13.23 0.57
N ASN A 73 9.96 14.04 -0.06
CA ASN A 73 9.59 14.03 -1.49
C ASN A 73 8.85 12.77 -1.96
N VAL A 74 8.07 12.13 -1.09
CA VAL A 74 7.18 11.05 -1.48
C VAL A 74 5.96 11.62 -2.20
N GLU A 75 5.72 11.20 -3.44
CA GLU A 75 4.57 11.65 -4.22
C GLU A 75 3.32 10.85 -3.85
N ILE A 76 2.26 11.52 -3.40
CA ILE A 76 1.00 10.87 -3.05
C ILE A 76 -0.01 11.00 -4.20
N LEU A 77 -0.34 9.87 -4.82
CA LEU A 77 -1.34 9.77 -5.88
C LEU A 77 -2.66 9.25 -5.32
N VAL A 78 -3.65 10.13 -5.22
CA VAL A 78 -5.00 9.80 -4.74
C VAL A 78 -5.91 9.28 -5.84
N ASN A 79 -6.99 8.63 -5.41
CA ASN A 79 -8.04 8.11 -6.28
C ASN A 79 -7.50 7.18 -7.38
N ARG A 80 -6.54 6.32 -7.01
CA ARG A 80 -5.96 5.32 -7.91
C ARG A 80 -6.29 3.93 -7.38
N SER A 81 -7.18 3.24 -8.06
CA SER A 81 -7.53 1.86 -7.74
C SER A 81 -6.59 0.91 -8.49
N PRO A 82 -5.81 0.05 -7.79
CA PRO A 82 -5.02 -1.02 -8.41
C PRO A 82 -5.81 -1.86 -9.41
N LYS A 83 -5.32 -1.97 -10.66
CA LYS A 83 -5.96 -2.81 -11.70
C LYS A 83 -5.11 -4.03 -12.08
N ALA A 84 -3.86 -3.82 -12.47
CA ALA A 84 -3.00 -4.92 -12.93
C ALA A 84 -1.51 -4.58 -12.82
N PHE A 85 -0.69 -5.58 -12.44
CA PHE A 85 0.76 -5.50 -12.62
C PHE A 85 1.10 -5.67 -14.11
N MET A 86 1.98 -4.83 -14.62
CA MET A 86 2.44 -4.89 -16.01
C MET A 86 3.81 -5.57 -16.05
N ILE A 87 3.87 -6.70 -16.74
CA ILE A 87 5.08 -7.51 -16.86
C ILE A 87 5.56 -7.49 -18.31
N GLU A 88 6.83 -7.15 -18.52
CA GLU A 88 7.50 -7.17 -19.82
C GLU A 88 8.76 -8.03 -19.71
N ASN A 89 8.93 -8.99 -20.62
CA ASN A 89 10.08 -9.91 -20.63
C ASN A 89 10.32 -10.61 -19.28
N GLY A 90 9.25 -10.99 -18.58
CA GLY A 90 9.31 -11.65 -17.27
C GLY A 90 9.69 -10.74 -16.11
N ARG A 91 9.78 -9.42 -16.32
CA ARG A 91 10.10 -8.43 -15.28
C ARG A 91 8.95 -7.45 -15.08
N LEU A 92 8.80 -6.95 -13.86
CA LEU A 92 7.86 -5.88 -13.57
C LEU A 92 8.30 -4.61 -14.30
N ALA A 93 7.40 -4.04 -15.10
CA ALA A 93 7.58 -2.75 -15.78
C ALA A 93 6.80 -1.62 -15.08
N GLY A 94 5.77 -1.97 -14.32
CA GLY A 94 4.94 -1.02 -13.60
C GLY A 94 3.57 -1.59 -13.26
N MET A 95 2.60 -0.70 -13.07
CA MET A 95 1.25 -1.08 -12.69
C MET A 95 0.21 -0.16 -13.32
N ARG A 96 -0.92 -0.73 -13.73
CA ARG A 96 -2.11 0.00 -14.19
C ARG A 96 -3.06 0.27 -13.04
N PHE A 97 -3.64 1.45 -13.06
CA PHE A 97 -4.60 1.94 -12.08
C PHE A 97 -5.83 2.48 -12.81
N GLU A 98 -6.99 2.29 -12.20
CA GLU A 98 -8.19 3.05 -12.55
C GLU A 98 -8.15 4.38 -11.79
N CYS A 99 -8.26 5.48 -12.52
CA CYS A 99 -8.43 6.82 -11.97
C CYS A 99 -9.90 6.98 -11.57
N MET A 100 -10.15 7.09 -10.28
CA MET A 100 -11.49 7.15 -9.72
C MET A 100 -11.94 8.59 -9.48
N GLU A 101 -13.23 8.83 -9.65
CA GLU A 101 -13.92 10.02 -9.15
C GLU A 101 -14.90 9.60 -8.06
N TYR A 102 -14.95 10.40 -7.00
CA TYR A 102 -15.77 10.14 -5.82
C TYR A 102 -16.68 11.33 -5.54
N GLU A 103 -17.97 11.05 -5.35
CA GLU A 103 -18.92 12.03 -4.83
C GLU A 103 -19.06 11.84 -3.32
N LEU A 104 -18.94 12.93 -2.57
CA LEU A 104 -19.02 12.95 -1.12
C LEU A 104 -20.30 13.65 -0.65
N ASP A 105 -20.92 13.14 0.40
CA ASP A 105 -21.99 13.85 1.10
C ASP A 105 -21.46 14.95 2.03
N ALA A 106 -22.37 15.69 2.68
CA ALA A 106 -22.03 16.74 3.64
C ALA A 106 -21.25 16.24 4.88
N HIS A 107 -21.22 14.93 5.12
CA HIS A 107 -20.47 14.29 6.20
C HIS A 107 -19.15 13.67 5.71
N GLY A 108 -18.76 13.92 4.45
CA GLY A 108 -17.53 13.41 3.86
C GLY A 108 -17.57 11.92 3.51
N ARG A 109 -18.75 11.29 3.49
CA ARG A 109 -18.91 9.89 3.12
C ARG A 109 -19.06 9.75 1.61
N ILE A 110 -18.45 8.72 1.04
CA ILE A 110 -18.60 8.39 -0.38
C ILE A 110 -20.03 7.90 -0.62
N VAL A 111 -20.73 8.56 -1.54
CA VAL A 111 -22.10 8.19 -1.96
C VAL A 111 -22.15 7.64 -3.39
N ALA A 112 -21.17 8.00 -4.23
CA ALA A 112 -21.00 7.43 -5.56
C ALA A 112 -19.52 7.36 -5.93
N GLU A 113 -19.16 6.39 -6.77
CA GLU A 113 -17.84 6.27 -7.38
C GLU A 113 -17.97 5.91 -8.86
N ARG A 114 -17.05 6.41 -9.69
CA ARG A 114 -16.93 6.01 -11.10
C ARG A 114 -15.48 5.97 -11.55
N VAL A 115 -15.20 5.14 -12.55
CA VAL A 115 -13.91 5.14 -13.26
C VAL A 115 -13.95 6.28 -14.28
N ALA A 116 -13.03 7.23 -14.15
CA ALA A 116 -12.89 8.35 -15.06
C ALA A 116 -11.87 8.08 -16.17
N ASP A 117 -10.79 7.36 -15.84
CA ASP A 117 -9.69 7.04 -16.77
C ASP A 117 -8.88 5.83 -16.27
N GLU A 118 -7.89 5.41 -17.06
CA GLU A 118 -6.84 4.49 -16.65
C GLU A 118 -5.46 5.12 -16.77
N GLN A 119 -4.62 4.88 -15.77
CA GLN A 119 -3.24 5.36 -15.76
C GLN A 119 -2.27 4.21 -15.58
N PHE A 120 -1.23 4.18 -16.42
CA PHE A 120 -0.06 3.33 -16.21
C PHE A 120 1.02 4.12 -15.47
N LEU A 121 1.59 3.53 -14.41
CA LEU A 121 2.74 4.08 -13.69
C LEU A 121 3.91 3.10 -13.78
N PRO A 122 5.06 3.51 -14.33
CA PRO A 122 6.24 2.65 -14.42
C PRO A 122 6.86 2.45 -13.04
N ALA A 123 7.28 1.21 -12.75
CA ALA A 123 7.86 0.81 -11.48
C ALA A 123 8.75 -0.42 -11.62
N ASP A 124 9.83 -0.44 -10.85
CA ASP A 124 10.74 -1.59 -10.72
C ASP A 124 10.31 -2.51 -9.56
N ASP A 125 9.75 -1.89 -8.51
CA ASP A 125 9.25 -2.53 -7.30
C ASP A 125 7.85 -2.00 -6.95
N VAL A 126 6.95 -2.91 -6.55
CA VAL A 126 5.67 -2.57 -5.93
C VAL A 126 5.60 -3.20 -4.55
N ILE A 127 5.25 -2.42 -3.54
CA ILE A 127 5.09 -2.87 -2.15
C ILE A 127 3.62 -2.74 -1.74
N LEU A 128 3.02 -3.85 -1.34
CA LEU A 128 1.62 -3.93 -0.92
C LEU A 128 1.52 -3.68 0.59
N ALA A 129 1.05 -2.50 0.98
CA ALA A 129 0.85 -2.06 2.36
C ALA A 129 -0.64 -1.80 2.65
N ILE A 130 -1.49 -2.77 2.31
CA ILE A 130 -2.96 -2.65 2.30
C ILE A 130 -3.64 -3.11 3.60
N GLY A 131 -2.86 -3.31 4.66
CA GLY A 131 -3.33 -3.85 5.94
C GLY A 131 -2.96 -5.31 6.12
N GLN A 132 -3.27 -5.83 7.30
CA GLN A 132 -2.95 -7.18 7.74
C GLN A 132 -4.19 -7.75 8.44
N GLU A 133 -4.36 -9.07 8.32
CA GLU A 133 -5.38 -9.81 9.06
C GLU A 133 -4.70 -10.78 10.01
N ASN A 134 -5.33 -10.99 11.17
CA ASN A 134 -4.86 -12.01 12.09
C ASN A 134 -5.16 -13.38 11.51
N ALA A 135 -4.19 -14.29 11.59
CA ALA A 135 -4.37 -15.68 11.21
C ALA A 135 -3.90 -16.57 12.37
N PHE A 136 -4.73 -17.53 12.74
CA PHE A 136 -4.47 -18.47 13.83
C PHE A 136 -4.58 -19.93 13.35
N PRO A 137 -3.85 -20.36 12.30
CA PRO A 137 -3.96 -21.72 11.77
C PRO A 137 -3.48 -22.80 12.76
N TRP A 138 -2.74 -22.41 13.80
CA TRP A 138 -2.24 -23.30 14.85
C TRP A 138 -3.18 -23.46 16.05
N ILE A 139 -4.30 -22.73 16.09
CA ILE A 139 -5.29 -22.88 17.17
C ILE A 139 -6.37 -23.84 16.68
N GLU A 140 -6.44 -25.03 17.27
CA GLU A 140 -7.48 -26.00 16.95
C GLU A 140 -8.86 -25.46 17.32
N ARG A 141 -9.83 -25.63 16.41
CA ARG A 141 -11.16 -25.01 16.52
C ARG A 141 -12.03 -25.66 17.60
N ASP A 142 -11.66 -26.83 18.08
CA ASP A 142 -12.34 -27.61 19.10
C ASP A 142 -11.74 -27.46 20.52
N LEU A 143 -10.79 -26.53 20.71
CA LEU A 143 -10.20 -26.21 22.03
C LEU A 143 -11.18 -25.53 23.02
N GLY A 144 -12.46 -25.36 22.65
CA GLY A 144 -13.45 -24.66 23.46
C GLY A 144 -13.31 -23.14 23.45
N ILE A 145 -12.54 -22.58 22.51
CA ILE A 145 -12.40 -21.14 22.27
C ILE A 145 -13.42 -20.72 21.20
N ALA A 146 -14.20 -19.68 21.47
CA ALA A 146 -15.09 -19.09 20.49
C ALA A 146 -14.33 -18.16 19.53
N PHE A 147 -14.80 -18.04 18.29
CA PHE A 147 -14.21 -17.18 17.29
C PHE A 147 -15.27 -16.30 16.64
N ASP A 148 -14.90 -15.07 16.29
CA ASP A 148 -15.78 -14.17 15.55
C ASP A 148 -15.84 -14.49 14.06
N LYS A 149 -16.59 -13.69 13.30
CA LYS A 149 -16.74 -13.85 11.83
C LYS A 149 -15.44 -13.66 11.04
N TRP A 150 -14.40 -13.14 11.67
CA TRP A 150 -13.07 -12.93 11.10
C TRP A 150 -12.05 -13.96 11.61
N ASN A 151 -12.53 -15.03 12.28
CA ASN A 151 -11.69 -16.08 12.86
C ASN A 151 -10.74 -15.60 13.95
N VAL A 152 -11.08 -14.51 14.65
CA VAL A 152 -10.33 -14.00 15.81
C VAL A 152 -10.93 -14.58 17.10
N PRO A 153 -10.12 -15.10 18.05
CA PRO A 153 -10.60 -15.56 19.35
C PRO A 153 -11.39 -14.47 20.10
N VAL A 154 -12.50 -14.85 20.74
CA VAL A 154 -13.33 -13.97 21.59
C VAL A 154 -13.46 -14.46 23.01
#